data_AF-A0A8X6Y3N4-F1
#
_entry.id   AF-A0A8X6Y3N4-F1
#
_cell.length_a   1.000
_cell.length_b   1.000
_cell.length_c   1.000
_cell.angle_alpha   90.00
_cell.angle_beta   90.00
_cell.angle_gamma   90.00
#
_symmetry.space_group_name_H-M   'P 1'
#
loop_
_entity.id
_entity.type
_entity.pdbx_description
1 polymer ?
#
loop_
_entity_poly.entity_id
_entity_poly.type
_entity_poly.pdbx_seq_one_letter_code
_entity_poly.pdbx_strand_id
1 'polypeptide(L)'
;MVINETGEIQALTLTKGNVDDRKPVPKLTEKLTGLLFGDKGYIKKELFAKLFDRGLKLVTKVKKDFTILINPQLGLSSDFERLAHSWNIEVKILGCYLRDVAVELFALKKALLKNEIDVFRFARRARKLRKRTRYYLKEIFHLPEVIGASRVAKNILKSERMMWKFLDDPENIPLTNNHAEQQIRHYVVYCKNSYFTQSKRGNAFLERIISLYLTWKQRGLNPFQNLLSIVSHTT
;
A
#
# COMPACT_ATOMS: atom_id res chain seq x y z
N MET A 1 10.01 9.68 21.96
CA MET A 1 11.23 10.31 21.39
C MET A 1 11.16 10.18 19.88
N VAL A 2 11.59 11.20 19.15
CA VAL A 2 11.72 11.19 17.68
C VAL A 2 13.19 11.39 17.34
N ILE A 3 13.71 10.52 16.50
CA ILE A 3 15.11 10.53 16.04
C ILE A 3 15.08 10.58 14.51
N ASN A 4 15.97 11.35 13.89
CA ASN A 4 16.14 11.34 12.44
C ASN A 4 17.05 10.17 11.98
N GLU A 5 17.29 10.08 10.67
CA GLU A 5 18.10 9.04 10.03
C GLU A 5 19.60 9.09 10.40
N THR A 6 20.11 10.23 10.88
CA THR A 6 21.51 10.39 11.32
C THR A 6 21.70 10.07 12.80
N GLY A 7 20.62 9.75 13.54
CA GLY A 7 20.68 9.43 14.96
C GLY A 7 20.49 10.64 15.89
N GLU A 8 20.17 11.81 15.36
CA GLU A 8 19.93 13.03 16.14
C GLU A 8 18.51 13.05 16.72
N ILE A 9 18.41 13.41 18.01
CA ILE A 9 17.14 13.56 18.69
C ILE A 9 16.46 14.85 18.21
N GLN A 10 15.35 14.70 17.50
CA GLN A 10 14.55 15.82 16.98
C GLN A 10 13.56 16.34 18.01
N ALA A 11 13.00 15.45 18.82
CA ALA A 11 12.06 15.80 19.88
C ALA A 11 11.98 14.72 20.97
N LEU A 12 11.87 15.14 22.22
CA LEU A 12 11.64 14.28 23.37
C LEU A 12 10.47 14.81 24.19
N THR A 13 9.68 13.91 24.77
CA THR A 13 8.61 14.25 25.70
C THR A 13 8.56 13.16 26.74
N LEU A 14 8.64 13.57 28.01
CA LEU A 14 8.47 12.69 29.16
C LEU A 14 7.00 12.76 29.60
N THR A 15 6.39 11.60 29.82
CA THR A 15 5.02 11.48 30.30
C THR A 15 4.99 10.67 31.59
N LYS A 16 3.95 10.87 32.41
CA LYS A 16 3.68 9.98 33.55
C LYS A 16 3.46 8.55 33.03
N GLY A 17 3.83 7.53 33.82
CA GLY A 17 3.81 6.13 33.38
C GLY A 17 2.45 5.57 32.93
N ASN A 18 1.33 6.21 33.31
CA ASN A 18 -0.02 5.80 32.93
C ASN A 18 -0.59 6.56 31.72
N VAL A 19 0.26 7.28 30.96
CA VAL A 19 -0.17 8.04 29.79
C VAL A 19 0.10 7.23 28.53
N ASP A 20 -0.92 7.04 27.69
CA ASP A 20 -0.78 6.42 26.36
C ASP A 20 0.25 7.19 25.51
N ASP A 21 1.33 6.50 25.11
CA ASP A 21 2.46 7.05 24.35
C ASP A 21 2.08 7.68 23.01
N ARG A 22 0.87 7.43 22.51
CA ARG A 22 0.34 8.04 21.29
C ARG A 22 -0.12 9.48 21.48
N LYS A 23 -0.49 9.88 22.70
CA LYS A 23 -0.98 11.23 23.01
C LYS A 23 0.05 12.33 22.73
N PRO A 24 1.34 12.19 23.08
CA PRO A 24 2.34 13.22 22.79
C PRO A 24 2.77 13.27 21.31
N VAL A 25 2.52 12.24 20.51
CA VAL A 25 3.04 12.11 19.14
C VAL A 25 2.72 13.32 18.25
N PRO A 26 1.46 13.83 18.18
CA PRO A 26 1.16 14.99 17.35
C PRO A 26 2.00 16.22 17.71
N LYS A 27 2.26 16.45 19.00
CA LYS A 27 3.07 17.57 19.49
C LYS A 27 4.57 17.33 19.23
N LEU A 28 5.04 16.11 19.48
CA LEU A 28 6.42 15.70 19.21
C LEU A 28 6.84 15.89 17.75
N THR A 29 5.89 15.73 16.84
CA THR A 29 6.16 15.80 15.40
C THR A 29 5.71 17.12 14.79
N GLU A 30 5.37 18.14 15.58
CA GLU A 30 4.70 19.39 15.14
C GLU A 30 5.36 20.08 13.94
N LYS A 31 6.69 20.09 13.91
CA LYS A 31 7.50 20.75 12.88
C LYS A 31 8.08 19.80 11.82
N LEU A 32 7.73 18.52 11.88
CA LEU A 32 8.29 17.52 10.97
C LEU A 32 7.36 17.28 9.78
N THR A 33 7.95 16.90 8.65
CA THR A 33 7.23 16.44 7.45
C THR A 33 7.94 15.21 6.89
N GLY A 34 7.26 14.39 6.07
CA GLY A 34 7.87 13.21 5.45
C GLY A 34 7.38 11.89 6.04
N LEU A 35 8.31 10.97 6.35
CA LEU A 35 7.99 9.62 6.85
C LEU A 35 8.28 9.53 8.34
N LEU A 36 7.33 9.00 9.11
CA LEU A 36 7.52 8.71 10.52
C LEU A 36 7.42 7.19 10.73
N PHE A 37 8.47 6.55 11.21
CA PHE A 37 8.47 5.12 11.50
C PHE A 37 8.14 4.89 12.96
N GLY A 38 7.12 4.07 13.23
CA GLY A 38 6.66 3.80 14.58
C GLY A 38 6.32 2.33 14.80
N ASP A 39 6.24 1.94 16.07
CA ASP A 39 5.84 0.58 16.44
C ASP A 39 4.37 0.31 16.13
N LYS A 40 4.01 -0.98 16.16
CA LYS A 40 2.65 -1.46 15.94
C LYS A 40 1.63 -0.89 16.92
N GLY A 41 2.05 -0.48 18.12
CA GLY A 41 1.18 0.17 19.10
C GLY A 41 0.57 1.50 18.59
N TYR A 42 1.18 2.13 17.60
CA TYR A 42 0.81 3.43 17.04
C TYR A 42 -0.26 3.37 15.93
N ILE A 43 -0.85 2.20 15.66
CA ILE A 43 -1.93 1.99 14.68
C ILE A 43 -3.27 2.50 15.23
N LYS A 44 -3.40 3.79 15.49
CA LYS A 44 -4.71 4.44 15.72
C LYS A 44 -5.07 5.25 14.48
N LYS A 45 -6.27 5.01 13.92
CA LYS A 45 -6.77 5.70 12.72
C LYS A 45 -6.73 7.22 12.88
N GLU A 46 -7.15 7.71 14.04
CA GLU A 46 -7.14 9.14 14.37
C GLU A 46 -5.72 9.74 14.35
N LEU A 47 -4.75 9.04 14.95
CA LEU A 47 -3.36 9.49 14.97
C LEU A 47 -2.77 9.53 13.56
N PHE A 48 -3.05 8.50 12.75
CA PHE A 48 -2.63 8.45 11.35
C PHE A 48 -3.15 9.65 10.57
N ALA A 49 -4.45 9.94 10.65
CA ALA A 49 -5.08 11.03 9.93
C ALA A 49 -4.53 12.41 10.39
N LYS A 50 -4.33 12.61 11.70
CA LYS A 50 -3.76 13.86 12.25
C LYS A 50 -2.35 14.15 11.72
N LEU A 51 -1.52 13.12 11.62
CA LEU A 51 -0.16 13.25 11.10
C LEU A 51 -0.18 13.45 9.58
N PHE A 52 -1.04 12.71 8.88
CA PHE A 52 -1.13 12.73 7.43
C PHE A 52 -1.53 14.11 6.89
N ASP A 53 -2.50 14.78 7.50
CA ASP A 53 -2.94 16.12 7.08
C ASP A 53 -1.80 17.15 7.18
N ARG A 54 -0.88 16.95 8.13
CA ARG A 54 0.32 17.77 8.33
C ARG A 54 1.50 17.37 7.44
N GLY A 55 1.30 16.42 6.52
CA GLY A 55 2.33 15.94 5.61
C GLY A 55 3.30 14.91 6.21
N LEU A 56 2.96 14.32 7.36
CA LEU A 56 3.67 13.20 7.99
C LEU A 56 2.95 11.88 7.74
N LYS A 57 3.57 10.99 6.97
CA LYS A 57 3.06 9.64 6.75
C LYS A 57 3.63 8.70 7.80
N LEU A 58 2.78 8.26 8.74
CA LEU A 58 3.12 7.25 9.74
C LEU A 58 3.20 5.85 9.10
N VAL A 59 4.34 5.18 9.26
CA VAL A 59 4.66 3.84 8.77
C VAL A 59 4.89 2.91 9.97
N THR A 60 4.03 1.91 10.14
CA THR A 60 4.14 0.90 11.20
C THR A 60 4.31 -0.50 10.62
N LYS A 61 5.04 -1.42 11.29
CA LYS A 61 5.12 -2.82 10.86
C LYS A 61 3.72 -3.47 10.88
N VAL A 62 3.27 -3.95 9.72
CA VAL A 62 1.94 -4.53 9.46
C VAL A 62 1.70 -5.80 10.30
N LYS A 63 0.50 -5.96 10.88
CA LYS A 63 0.04 -7.16 11.61
C LYS A 63 -0.35 -8.27 10.61
N LYS A 64 -0.11 -9.54 10.98
CA LYS A 64 -0.62 -10.71 10.22
C LYS A 64 -2.12 -10.97 10.42
N ASP A 65 -2.73 -10.48 11.51
CA ASP A 65 -4.16 -10.69 11.82
C ASP A 65 -4.88 -9.38 12.14
N PHE A 66 -5.47 -8.76 11.11
CA PHE A 66 -6.63 -7.87 11.24
C PHE A 66 -7.39 -7.79 9.90
N THR A 67 -8.64 -8.25 9.93
CA THR A 67 -9.65 -8.18 8.87
C THR A 67 -10.13 -6.75 8.57
N ILE A 68 -9.40 -5.70 8.94
CA ILE A 68 -9.72 -4.32 8.55
C ILE A 68 -8.43 -3.65 8.08
N LEU A 69 -8.40 -3.30 6.79
CA LEU A 69 -7.36 -2.63 5.97
C LEU A 69 -6.49 -3.49 5.05
N ILE A 70 -6.73 -4.80 4.93
CA ILE A 70 -6.15 -5.61 3.85
C ILE A 70 -7.28 -6.29 3.08
N ASN A 71 -7.98 -5.51 2.26
CA ASN A 71 -8.23 -6.04 0.93
C ASN A 71 -6.88 -5.86 0.21
N PRO A 72 -6.15 -6.93 -0.13
CA PRO A 72 -4.92 -6.78 -0.90
C PRO A 72 -5.36 -6.42 -2.31
N GLN A 73 -5.76 -5.17 -2.54
CA GLN A 73 -6.25 -4.67 -3.82
C GLN A 73 -5.75 -3.24 -3.97
N LEU A 74 -4.51 -3.12 -4.47
CA LEU A 74 -3.82 -1.91 -4.94
C LEU A 74 -3.58 -0.81 -3.90
N GLY A 75 -2.34 -0.30 -3.88
CA GLY A 75 -1.99 0.95 -3.18
C GLY A 75 -2.93 2.13 -3.48
N LEU A 76 -3.56 2.13 -4.66
CA LEU A 76 -4.54 3.15 -5.06
C LEU A 76 -5.83 3.17 -4.22
N SER A 77 -6.43 2.00 -3.96
CA SER A 77 -7.64 1.94 -3.12
C SER A 77 -7.32 2.34 -1.69
N SER A 78 -6.14 1.99 -1.20
CA SER A 78 -5.68 2.43 0.12
C SER A 78 -5.43 3.94 0.16
N ASP A 79 -4.90 4.53 -0.90
CA ASP A 79 -4.63 5.97 -0.94
C ASP A 79 -5.93 6.79 -1.02
N PHE A 80 -6.93 6.31 -1.77
CA PHE A 80 -8.28 6.92 -1.77
C PHE A 80 -8.97 6.80 -0.42
N GLU A 81 -8.87 5.63 0.22
CA GLU A 81 -9.39 5.44 1.58
C GLU A 81 -8.71 6.40 2.58
N ARG A 82 -7.40 6.62 2.45
CA ARG A 82 -6.68 7.59 3.29
C ARG A 82 -7.22 9.01 3.10
N LEU A 83 -7.45 9.44 1.85
CA LEU A 83 -8.05 10.74 1.56
C LEU A 83 -9.46 10.86 2.16
N ALA A 84 -10.25 9.78 2.08
CA ALA A 84 -11.61 9.71 2.63
C ALA A 84 -11.66 9.78 4.18
N HIS A 85 -10.53 9.58 4.87
CA HIS A 85 -10.40 9.72 6.32
C HIS A 85 -9.63 10.98 6.74
N SER A 86 -9.39 11.92 5.83
CA SER A 86 -8.78 13.21 6.18
C SER A 86 -9.68 14.01 7.12
N TRP A 87 -9.08 14.83 7.99
CA TRP A 87 -9.82 15.76 8.84
C TRP A 87 -10.23 17.02 8.08
N ASN A 88 -9.51 17.36 7.00
CA ASN A 88 -9.92 18.43 6.11
C ASN A 88 -11.19 18.01 5.38
N ILE A 89 -12.25 18.82 5.51
CA ILE A 89 -13.59 18.46 5.04
C ILE A 89 -13.65 18.33 3.51
N GLU A 90 -12.93 19.18 2.77
CA GLU A 90 -12.88 19.14 1.31
C GLU A 90 -12.15 17.89 0.83
N VAL A 91 -10.97 17.60 1.40
CA VAL A 91 -10.21 16.38 1.10
C VAL A 91 -11.02 15.14 1.44
N LYS A 92 -11.72 15.14 2.56
CA LYS A 92 -12.59 14.03 2.98
C LYS A 92 -13.70 13.77 1.96
N ILE A 93 -14.40 14.82 1.52
CA ILE A 93 -15.48 14.72 0.52
C ILE A 93 -14.92 14.17 -0.80
N LEU A 94 -13.85 14.77 -1.31
CA LEU A 94 -13.20 14.34 -2.56
C LEU A 94 -12.64 12.91 -2.45
N GLY A 95 -12.10 12.56 -1.28
CA GLY A 95 -11.63 11.23 -0.95
C GLY A 95 -12.74 10.18 -0.94
N CYS A 96 -13.92 10.50 -0.39
CA CYS A 96 -15.10 9.64 -0.48
C CYS A 96 -15.51 9.40 -1.94
N TYR A 97 -15.55 10.44 -2.77
CA TYR A 97 -15.85 10.27 -4.20
C TYR A 97 -14.81 9.39 -4.92
N LEU A 98 -13.53 9.55 -4.60
CA LEU A 98 -12.47 8.70 -5.13
C LEU A 98 -12.63 7.23 -4.70
N ARG A 99 -12.98 6.99 -3.44
CA ARG A 99 -13.30 5.65 -2.93
C ARG A 99 -14.48 5.04 -3.68
N ASP A 100 -15.55 5.79 -3.88
CA ASP A 100 -16.74 5.32 -4.57
C ASP A 100 -16.44 4.98 -6.04
N VAL A 101 -15.58 5.78 -6.70
CA VAL A 101 -15.07 5.46 -8.03
C VAL A 101 -14.29 4.15 -8.05
N ALA A 102 -13.44 3.88 -7.05
CA ALA A 102 -12.75 2.60 -6.96
C ALA A 102 -13.74 1.44 -6.77
N VAL A 103 -14.71 1.57 -5.87
CA VAL A 103 -15.76 0.56 -5.64
C VAL A 103 -16.51 0.26 -6.94
N GLU A 104 -16.95 1.29 -7.68
CA GLU A 104 -17.63 1.11 -8.97
C GLU A 104 -16.73 0.38 -9.97
N LEU A 105 -15.45 0.75 -10.05
CA LEU A 105 -14.50 0.12 -10.98
C LEU A 105 -14.29 -1.38 -10.69
N PHE A 106 -14.16 -1.76 -9.42
CA PHE A 106 -14.05 -3.16 -9.02
C PHE A 106 -15.33 -3.94 -9.33
N ALA A 107 -16.50 -3.35 -9.07
CA ALA A 107 -17.77 -3.97 -9.42
C ALA A 107 -17.89 -4.20 -10.93
N LEU A 108 -17.49 -3.22 -11.75
CA LEU A 108 -17.46 -3.36 -13.21
C LEU A 108 -16.51 -4.45 -13.68
N LYS A 109 -15.29 -4.53 -13.13
CA LYS A 109 -14.34 -5.60 -13.50
C LYS A 109 -14.88 -6.97 -13.10
N LYS A 110 -15.53 -7.09 -11.94
CA LYS A 110 -16.17 -8.33 -11.50
C LYS A 110 -17.30 -8.76 -12.43
N ALA A 111 -18.15 -7.81 -12.85
CA ALA A 111 -19.21 -8.08 -13.82
C ALA A 111 -18.65 -8.53 -15.18
N LEU A 112 -17.56 -7.91 -15.66
CA LEU A 112 -16.86 -8.33 -16.89
C LEU A 112 -16.35 -9.77 -16.77
N LEU A 113 -15.65 -10.10 -15.68
CA LEU A 113 -15.11 -11.46 -15.46
C LEU A 113 -16.18 -12.54 -15.34
N LYS A 114 -17.41 -12.15 -14.98
CA LYS A 114 -18.58 -13.04 -14.93
C LYS A 114 -19.37 -13.09 -16.23
N ASN A 115 -18.91 -12.39 -17.27
CA ASN A 115 -19.63 -12.23 -18.54
C ASN A 115 -21.02 -11.58 -18.40
N GLU A 116 -21.25 -10.80 -17.33
CA GLU A 116 -22.51 -10.04 -17.12
C GLU A 116 -22.53 -8.76 -17.97
N ILE A 117 -21.37 -8.25 -18.37
CA ILE A 117 -21.21 -7.11 -19.27
C ILE A 117 -20.12 -7.39 -20.31
N ASP A 118 -20.26 -6.79 -21.50
CA ASP A 118 -19.25 -6.85 -22.55
C ASP A 118 -18.06 -5.89 -22.29
N VAL A 119 -16.94 -6.16 -22.98
CA VAL A 119 -15.70 -5.39 -22.90
C VAL A 119 -15.91 -3.92 -23.28
N PHE A 120 -16.77 -3.64 -24.27
CA PHE A 120 -17.03 -2.28 -24.73
C PHE A 120 -17.76 -1.44 -23.65
N ARG A 121 -18.77 -2.02 -23.00
CA ARG A 121 -19.54 -1.45 -21.91
C ARG A 121 -18.64 -1.23 -20.69
N PHE A 122 -17.78 -2.18 -20.36
CA PHE A 122 -16.75 -2.02 -19.33
C PHE A 122 -15.83 -0.83 -19.66
N ALA A 123 -15.17 -0.84 -20.82
CA ALA A 123 -14.20 0.18 -21.21
C ALA A 123 -14.84 1.58 -21.25
N ARG A 124 -16.07 1.71 -21.76
CA ARG A 124 -16.82 2.97 -21.79
C ARG A 124 -17.07 3.52 -20.40
N ARG A 125 -17.51 2.69 -19.44
CA ARG A 125 -17.75 3.13 -18.05
C ARG A 125 -16.44 3.43 -17.32
N ALA A 126 -15.43 2.56 -17.45
CA ALA A 126 -14.13 2.75 -16.84
C ALA A 126 -13.42 4.02 -17.34
N ARG A 127 -13.56 4.41 -18.61
CA ARG A 127 -13.05 5.70 -19.11
C ARG A 127 -13.75 6.91 -18.47
N LYS A 128 -15.04 6.81 -18.14
CA LYS A 128 -15.75 7.87 -17.39
C LYS A 128 -15.22 7.97 -15.96
N LEU A 129 -15.00 6.82 -15.31
CA LEU A 129 -14.40 6.76 -13.99
C LEU A 129 -12.99 7.36 -13.97
N ARG A 130 -12.16 7.07 -14.98
CA ARG A 130 -10.84 7.68 -15.17
C ARG A 130 -10.88 9.21 -15.19
N LYS A 131 -11.85 9.79 -15.92
CA LYS A 131 -12.04 11.25 -15.97
C LYS A 131 -12.41 11.81 -14.58
N ARG A 132 -13.33 11.16 -13.87
CA ARG A 132 -13.74 11.55 -12.50
C ARG A 132 -12.57 11.47 -11.51
N THR A 133 -11.82 10.36 -11.52
CA THR A 133 -10.62 10.19 -10.69
C THR A 133 -9.63 11.33 -10.92
N ARG A 134 -9.34 11.63 -12.19
CA ARG A 134 -8.42 12.72 -12.54
C ARG A 134 -8.92 14.08 -12.04
N TYR A 135 -10.22 14.35 -12.18
CA TYR A 135 -10.84 15.58 -11.69
C TYR A 135 -10.68 15.71 -10.17
N TYR A 136 -11.16 14.76 -9.38
CA TYR A 136 -11.07 14.85 -7.92
C TYR A 136 -9.63 14.92 -7.40
N LEU A 137 -8.68 14.21 -8.03
CA LEU A 137 -7.27 14.31 -7.66
C LEU A 137 -6.66 15.68 -7.99
N LYS A 138 -7.10 16.33 -9.08
CA LYS A 138 -6.66 17.70 -9.40
C LYS A 138 -7.20 18.69 -8.37
N GLU A 139 -8.46 18.57 -7.99
CA GLU A 139 -9.05 19.41 -6.94
C GLU A 139 -8.23 19.29 -5.65
N ILE A 140 -7.97 18.05 -5.17
CA ILE A 140 -7.13 17.83 -3.97
C ILE A 140 -5.73 18.41 -4.15
N PHE A 141 -5.12 18.25 -5.33
CA PHE A 141 -3.77 18.76 -5.60
C PHE A 141 -3.69 20.29 -5.53
N HIS A 142 -4.76 20.99 -5.90
CA HIS A 142 -4.80 22.46 -5.90
C HIS A 142 -5.15 23.08 -4.55
N LEU A 143 -5.47 22.27 -3.52
CA LEU A 143 -5.68 22.77 -2.16
C LEU A 143 -4.32 23.14 -1.52
N PRO A 144 -4.08 24.43 -1.20
CA PRO A 144 -2.77 24.89 -0.74
C PRO A 144 -2.45 24.50 0.71
N GLU A 145 -3.48 24.29 1.55
CA GLU A 145 -3.33 24.08 3.00
C GLU A 145 -3.04 22.62 3.39
N VAL A 146 -3.26 21.66 2.48
CA VAL A 146 -3.23 20.22 2.76
C VAL A 146 -2.06 19.51 2.08
N ILE A 147 -0.83 19.94 2.42
CA ILE A 147 0.42 19.49 1.79
C ILE A 147 0.52 17.96 1.65
N GLY A 148 0.12 17.21 2.67
CA GLY A 148 0.13 15.75 2.65
C GLY A 148 -0.79 15.15 1.59
N ALA A 149 -2.05 15.60 1.56
CA ALA A 149 -3.05 15.15 0.60
C ALA A 149 -2.67 15.59 -0.83
N SER A 150 -2.22 16.83 -1.02
CA SER A 150 -1.80 17.36 -2.32
C SER A 150 -0.61 16.59 -2.88
N ARG A 151 0.36 16.20 -2.02
CA ARG A 151 1.49 15.34 -2.42
C ARG A 151 1.03 13.95 -2.86
N VAL A 152 0.10 13.34 -2.12
CA VAL A 152 -0.46 12.03 -2.51
C VAL A 152 -1.20 12.13 -3.83
N ALA A 153 -2.06 13.13 -3.99
CA ALA A 153 -2.79 13.36 -5.24
C ALA A 153 -1.84 13.58 -6.43
N LYS A 154 -0.79 14.38 -6.26
CA LYS A 154 0.28 14.59 -7.26
C LYS A 154 0.96 13.27 -7.66
N ASN A 155 1.34 12.45 -6.70
CA ASN A 155 2.03 11.18 -6.96
C ASN A 155 1.13 10.17 -7.70
N ILE A 156 -0.16 10.15 -7.35
CA ILE A 156 -1.16 9.34 -8.04
C ILE A 156 -1.35 9.84 -9.48
N LEU A 157 -1.48 11.16 -9.68
CA LEU A 157 -1.60 11.77 -11.01
C LEU A 157 -0.39 11.48 -11.91
N LYS A 158 0.84 11.45 -11.36
CA LYS A 158 2.04 11.04 -12.11
C LYS A 158 1.97 9.60 -12.62
N SER A 159 1.29 8.72 -11.89
CA SER A 159 1.19 7.29 -12.21
C SER A 159 -0.09 6.96 -12.99
N GLU A 160 -0.81 7.97 -13.49
CA GLU A 160 -2.15 7.81 -14.06
C GLU A 160 -2.18 6.86 -15.26
N ARG A 161 -1.21 6.95 -16.17
CA ARG A 161 -1.14 6.04 -17.32
C ARG A 161 -1.05 4.57 -16.89
N MET A 162 -0.23 4.29 -15.88
CA MET A 162 -0.01 2.92 -15.39
C MET A 162 -1.21 2.37 -14.62
N MET A 163 -1.88 3.22 -13.84
CA MET A 163 -3.08 2.87 -13.08
C MET A 163 -4.22 2.36 -13.98
N TRP A 164 -4.34 2.91 -15.18
CA TRP A 164 -5.39 2.57 -16.14
C TRP A 164 -4.91 1.62 -17.26
N LYS A 165 -3.76 0.97 -17.07
CA LYS A 165 -3.15 0.05 -18.06
C LYS A 165 -4.07 -1.12 -18.44
N PHE A 166 -4.94 -1.54 -17.50
CA PHE A 166 -5.94 -2.57 -17.76
C PHE A 166 -6.97 -2.19 -18.84
N LEU A 167 -7.06 -0.92 -19.24
CA LEU A 167 -7.93 -0.51 -20.35
C LEU A 167 -7.36 -0.90 -21.72
N ASP A 168 -6.06 -1.16 -21.80
CA ASP A 168 -5.41 -1.58 -23.06
C ASP A 168 -5.78 -3.03 -23.40
N ASP A 169 -5.93 -3.88 -22.37
CA ASP A 169 -6.41 -5.25 -22.49
C ASP A 169 -7.30 -5.58 -21.26
N PRO A 170 -8.61 -5.26 -21.35
CA PRO A 170 -9.56 -5.44 -20.25
C PRO A 170 -9.78 -6.86 -19.78
N GLU A 171 -9.40 -7.87 -20.55
CA GLU A 171 -9.62 -9.27 -20.20
C GLU A 171 -8.40 -9.81 -19.45
N ASN A 172 -7.21 -9.65 -20.02
CA ASN A 172 -6.00 -10.29 -19.51
C ASN A 172 -5.26 -9.46 -18.47
N ILE A 173 -5.36 -8.13 -18.52
CA ILE A 173 -4.66 -7.29 -17.54
C ILE A 173 -5.54 -7.19 -16.28
N PRO A 174 -5.04 -7.64 -15.11
CA PRO A 174 -5.77 -7.51 -13.87
C PRO A 174 -5.86 -6.04 -13.47
N LEU A 175 -6.94 -5.67 -12.77
CA LEU A 175 -7.07 -4.32 -12.21
C LEU A 175 -5.95 -4.03 -11.21
N THR A 176 -5.48 -5.08 -10.52
CA THR A 176 -4.57 -5.03 -9.39
C THR A 176 -3.20 -5.63 -9.67
N ASN A 177 -2.14 -5.04 -9.12
CA ASN A 177 -0.78 -5.61 -9.16
C ASN A 177 -0.52 -6.68 -8.08
N ASN A 178 -1.56 -7.16 -7.40
CA ASN A 178 -1.43 -8.05 -6.24
C ASN A 178 -0.63 -9.32 -6.56
N HIS A 179 -0.85 -9.89 -7.74
CA HIS A 179 -0.15 -11.11 -8.13
C HIS A 179 1.36 -10.87 -8.20
N ALA A 180 1.80 -9.80 -8.88
CA ALA A 180 3.22 -9.46 -8.95
C ALA A 180 3.80 -9.09 -7.58
N GLU A 181 3.05 -8.33 -6.77
CA GLU A 181 3.45 -8.00 -5.39
C GLU A 181 3.63 -9.27 -4.54
N GLN A 182 2.73 -10.24 -4.66
CA GLN A 182 2.82 -11.53 -3.98
C GLN A 182 4.05 -12.33 -4.42
N GLN A 183 4.37 -12.35 -5.72
CA GLN A 183 5.58 -13.03 -6.22
C GLN A 183 6.86 -12.44 -5.62
N ILE A 184 6.95 -11.10 -5.56
CA ILE A 184 8.16 -10.41 -5.11
C ILE A 184 8.26 -10.38 -3.57
N ARG A 185 7.14 -10.54 -2.85
CA ARG A 185 7.07 -10.44 -1.39
C ARG A 185 8.05 -11.35 -0.66
N HIS A 186 8.22 -12.58 -1.13
CA HIS A 186 9.10 -13.56 -0.47
C HIS A 186 10.57 -13.11 -0.52
N TYR A 187 11.00 -12.60 -1.66
CA TYR A 187 12.32 -11.99 -1.81
C TYR A 187 12.48 -10.75 -0.91
N VAL A 188 11.52 -9.83 -0.94
CA VAL A 188 11.58 -8.60 -0.13
C VAL A 188 11.63 -8.89 1.37
N VAL A 189 10.86 -9.87 1.85
CA VAL A 189 10.89 -10.30 3.25
C VAL A 189 12.23 -10.91 3.62
N TYR A 190 12.83 -11.73 2.75
CA TYR A 190 14.18 -12.24 2.95
C TYR A 190 15.19 -11.09 3.08
N CYS A 191 15.19 -10.15 2.14
CA CYS A 191 16.11 -9.00 2.15
C CYS A 191 16.02 -8.21 3.45
N LYS A 192 14.80 -8.04 3.97
CA LYS A 192 14.54 -7.30 5.20
C LYS A 192 15.04 -8.01 6.45
N ASN A 193 14.96 -9.34 6.50
CA ASN A 193 15.30 -10.12 7.69
C ASN A 193 16.77 -10.58 7.69
N SER A 194 17.35 -10.75 6.51
CA SER A 194 18.66 -11.38 6.33
C SER A 194 19.71 -10.46 5.68
N TYR A 195 19.40 -9.16 5.52
CA TYR A 195 20.32 -8.09 5.09
C TYR A 195 21.08 -8.34 3.77
N PHE A 196 20.49 -9.13 2.87
CA PHE A 196 21.06 -9.55 1.59
C PHE A 196 22.31 -10.43 1.71
N THR A 197 22.63 -11.14 0.62
CA THR A 197 23.90 -11.85 0.46
C THR A 197 24.74 -11.14 -0.59
N GLN A 198 26.02 -10.96 -0.30
CA GLN A 198 26.98 -10.32 -1.21
C GLN A 198 27.80 -11.36 -2.00
N SER A 199 27.63 -12.64 -1.70
CA SER A 199 28.37 -13.71 -2.37
C SER A 199 27.61 -14.22 -3.61
N LYS A 200 28.34 -14.52 -4.69
CA LYS A 200 27.76 -15.15 -5.89
C LYS A 200 27.05 -16.48 -5.55
N ARG A 201 27.65 -17.28 -4.66
CA ARG A 201 27.08 -18.55 -4.18
C ARG A 201 25.76 -18.33 -3.43
N GLY A 202 25.72 -17.35 -2.52
CA GLY A 202 24.50 -17.02 -1.78
C GLY A 202 23.38 -16.52 -2.69
N ASN A 203 23.69 -15.68 -3.68
CA ASN A 203 22.71 -15.18 -4.65
C ASN A 203 22.14 -16.34 -5.48
N ALA A 204 22.99 -17.23 -5.98
CA ALA A 204 22.55 -18.40 -6.74
C ALA A 204 21.69 -19.36 -5.89
N PHE A 205 22.03 -19.54 -4.61
CA PHE A 205 21.21 -20.33 -3.68
C PHE A 205 19.83 -19.70 -3.49
N LEU A 206 19.78 -18.40 -3.21
CA LEU A 206 18.55 -17.65 -2.98
C LEU A 206 17.63 -17.68 -4.21
N GLU A 207 18.18 -17.44 -5.40
CA GLU A 207 17.48 -17.49 -6.67
C GLU A 207 16.76 -18.84 -6.86
N ARG A 208 17.48 -19.95 -6.65
CA ARG A 208 16.94 -21.31 -6.78
C ARG A 208 15.85 -21.59 -5.75
N ILE A 209 16.09 -21.29 -4.48
CA ILE A 209 15.15 -21.58 -3.40
C ILE A 209 13.86 -20.77 -3.55
N ILE A 210 13.96 -19.48 -3.87
CA ILE A 210 12.77 -18.64 -4.09
C ILE A 210 11.98 -19.13 -5.31
N SER A 211 12.67 -19.48 -6.40
CA SER A 211 12.01 -19.99 -7.61
C SER A 211 11.24 -21.28 -7.35
N LEU A 212 11.86 -22.25 -6.67
CA LEU A 212 11.22 -23.51 -6.28
C LEU A 212 10.03 -23.27 -5.34
N TYR A 213 10.24 -22.47 -4.30
CA TYR A 213 9.21 -22.15 -3.32
C TYR A 213 7.98 -21.50 -3.96
N LEU A 214 8.18 -20.46 -4.78
CA LEU A 214 7.10 -19.75 -5.46
C LEU A 214 6.35 -20.68 -6.41
N THR A 215 7.06 -21.52 -7.17
CA THR A 215 6.46 -22.50 -8.09
C THR A 215 5.55 -23.47 -7.35
N TRP A 216 6.02 -24.08 -6.25
CA TRP A 216 5.19 -25.00 -5.47
C TRP A 216 4.00 -24.30 -4.82
N LYS A 217 4.18 -23.08 -4.30
CA LYS A 217 3.08 -22.30 -3.77
C LYS A 217 2.01 -21.98 -4.81
N GLN A 218 2.40 -21.59 -6.02
CA GLN A 218 1.46 -21.33 -7.11
C GLN A 218 0.68 -22.58 -7.52
N ARG A 219 1.30 -23.77 -7.43
CA ARG A 219 0.67 -25.05 -7.71
C ARG A 219 -0.16 -25.62 -6.55
N GLY A 220 -0.25 -24.91 -5.42
CA GLY A 220 -0.94 -25.40 -4.23
C GLY A 220 -0.21 -26.54 -3.48
N LEU A 221 1.06 -26.77 -3.79
CA LEU A 221 1.89 -27.81 -3.18
C LEU A 221 2.57 -27.28 -1.91
N ASN A 222 2.92 -28.18 -0.98
CA ASN A 222 3.64 -27.84 0.24
C ASN A 222 5.16 -27.70 -0.06
N PRO A 223 5.73 -26.48 0.01
CA PRO A 223 7.14 -26.28 -0.34
C PRO A 223 8.11 -27.02 0.59
N PHE A 224 7.76 -27.17 1.88
CA PHE A 224 8.62 -27.84 2.85
C PHE A 224 8.74 -29.34 2.55
N GLN A 225 7.61 -30.00 2.28
CA GLN A 225 7.61 -31.43 1.92
C GLN A 225 8.37 -31.70 0.62
N ASN A 226 8.24 -30.83 -0.38
CA ASN A 226 8.96 -30.97 -1.64
C ASN A 226 10.47 -30.71 -1.50
N LEU A 227 10.89 -29.78 -0.62
CA LEU A 227 12.31 -29.62 -0.32
C LEU A 227 12.86 -30.84 0.42
N LEU A 228 12.10 -31.37 1.38
CA LEU A 228 12.51 -32.53 2.16
C LEU A 228 12.71 -33.75 1.26
N SER A 229 11.78 -34.00 0.33
CA SER A 229 11.91 -35.12 -0.61
C SER A 229 13.17 -35.03 -1.47
N ILE A 230 13.49 -33.84 -1.99
CA ILE A 230 14.71 -33.62 -2.77
C ILE A 230 15.95 -33.96 -1.94
N VAL A 231 16.04 -33.45 -0.71
CA VAL A 231 17.20 -33.68 0.17
C VAL A 231 17.33 -35.17 0.52
N SER A 232 16.22 -35.86 0.79
CA SER A 232 16.22 -37.28 1.14
C SER A 232 16.60 -38.22 -0.01
N HIS A 233 16.52 -37.78 -1.26
CA HIS A 233 16.93 -38.56 -2.44
C HIS A 233 18.39 -38.33 -2.85
N THR A 234 19.10 -37.41 -2.19
CA THR A 234 20.52 -37.09 -2.44
C THR A 234 21.49 -37.68 -1.40
N THR A 235 20.98 -38.45 -0.44
CA THR A 235 21.75 -39.27 0.51
C THR A 235 21.62 -40.73 0.16
#